data_AF-A0A1W2CHV6-F1
#
_entry.id   AF-A0A1W2CHV6-F1
#
_cell.length_a   1.000
_cell.length_b   1.000
_cell.length_c   1.000
_cell.angle_alpha   90.00
_cell.angle_beta   90.00
_cell.angle_gamma   90.00
#
_symmetry.space_group_name_H-M   'P 1'
#
loop_
_entity.id
_entity.type
_entity.pdbx_description
1 polymer ?
#
loop_
_entity_poly.entity_id
_entity_poly.type
_entity_poly.pdbx_seq_one_letter_code
_entity_poly.pdbx_strand_id
1 'polypeptide(L)'
;MNKEFLEEYSLFRKLTCEVPSKLDNIPKPPINMECRNCGSTQTFNMINEYYDFHQYLNAGSADEKVRLVYQCQSCRSFTRQFQVYISPDLDFVYKFGQYPEWEIKMDKNLEKTLGKHAKTFRKGLVCESQGYGIGAFAYYRRITEEIIDELLNSISDLIETEHQAEYKAALEETKKTRVAQEKIDLVKDLLPTILRPSGMNPLGVLHSELSEGLHADSDESCLENASHIKDILTFLINQIIQSKEASKQFTTSMKSILEKKSKK
;
A
#
# COMPACT_ATOMS: atom_id res chain seq x y z
N MET A 1 -18.11 -7.72 17.10
CA MET A 1 -17.51 -7.20 15.86
C MET A 1 -17.58 -5.68 15.84
N ASN A 2 -16.49 -5.01 15.46
CA ASN A 2 -16.42 -3.55 15.43
C ASN A 2 -16.24 -3.03 13.98
N LYS A 3 -16.35 -1.71 13.85
CA LYS A 3 -16.20 -1.01 12.56
C LYS A 3 -14.83 -1.22 11.93
N GLU A 4 -13.76 -1.12 12.73
CA GLU A 4 -12.37 -1.28 12.29
C GLU A 4 -12.12 -2.65 11.64
N PHE A 5 -12.65 -3.72 12.21
CA PHE A 5 -12.54 -5.07 11.64
C PHE A 5 -13.15 -5.19 10.25
N LEU A 6 -14.31 -4.58 10.04
CA LEU A 6 -14.97 -4.63 8.73
C LEU A 6 -14.23 -3.78 7.71
N GLU A 7 -13.75 -2.60 8.13
CA GLU A 7 -13.13 -1.60 7.26
C GLU A 7 -11.66 -1.85 6.94
N GLU A 8 -10.88 -2.39 7.89
CA GLU A 8 -9.41 -2.36 7.88
C GLU A 8 -8.74 -3.76 7.90
N TYR A 9 -9.44 -4.80 8.37
CA TYR A 9 -8.82 -6.14 8.46
C TYR A 9 -8.85 -6.85 7.12
N SER A 10 -7.78 -7.56 6.77
CA SER A 10 -7.72 -8.43 5.61
C SER A 10 -8.51 -9.73 5.81
N LEU A 11 -8.56 -10.59 4.79
CA LEU A 11 -9.10 -11.94 4.96
C LEU A 11 -8.17 -12.75 5.87
N PHE A 12 -8.73 -13.68 6.64
CA PHE A 12 -8.06 -14.58 7.58
C PHE A 12 -7.29 -13.92 8.73
N ARG A 13 -7.08 -12.59 8.71
CA ARG A 13 -6.56 -11.84 9.85
C ARG A 13 -7.56 -11.89 11.00
N LYS A 14 -7.13 -12.49 12.11
CA LYS A 14 -7.93 -12.65 13.33
C LYS A 14 -8.07 -11.30 14.05
N LEU A 15 -9.29 -10.97 14.42
CA LEU A 15 -9.59 -9.99 15.46
C LEU A 15 -9.86 -10.76 16.76
N THR A 16 -8.96 -10.65 17.73
CA THR A 16 -9.20 -11.12 19.09
C THR A 16 -10.21 -10.20 19.78
N CYS A 17 -11.38 -10.72 20.11
CA CYS A 17 -12.44 -10.00 20.80
C CYS A 17 -13.45 -10.99 21.39
N GLU A 18 -14.10 -10.60 22.48
CA GLU A 18 -15.26 -11.34 22.99
C GLU A 18 -16.46 -11.18 22.05
N VAL A 19 -17.01 -12.31 21.61
CA VAL A 19 -18.20 -12.37 20.78
C VAL A 19 -19.41 -12.75 21.65
N PRO A 20 -20.54 -12.02 21.57
CA PRO A 20 -21.77 -12.44 22.24
C PRO A 20 -22.16 -13.88 21.89
N SER A 21 -22.68 -14.63 22.85
CA SER A 21 -23.02 -16.05 22.65
C SER A 21 -24.19 -16.30 21.69
N LYS A 22 -24.93 -15.24 21.33
CA LYS A 22 -26.13 -15.28 20.49
C LYS A 22 -25.99 -14.30 19.33
N LEU A 23 -26.33 -14.75 18.12
CA LEU A 23 -26.12 -14.00 16.88
C LEU A 23 -26.89 -12.67 16.83
N ASP A 24 -28.09 -12.61 17.42
CA ASP A 24 -28.92 -11.41 17.52
C ASP A 24 -28.35 -10.33 18.45
N ASN A 25 -27.47 -10.71 19.38
CA ASN A 25 -26.80 -9.78 20.28
C ASN A 25 -25.53 -9.16 19.67
N ILE A 26 -25.10 -9.62 18.49
CA ILE A 26 -23.90 -9.10 17.84
C ILE A 26 -24.24 -7.70 17.27
N PRO A 27 -23.43 -6.66 17.56
CA PRO A 27 -23.69 -5.31 17.06
C PRO A 27 -23.56 -5.25 15.53
N LYS A 28 -24.35 -4.37 14.91
CA LYS A 28 -24.30 -4.05 13.48
C LYS A 28 -23.75 -2.65 13.26
N PRO A 29 -22.43 -2.43 13.43
CA PRO A 29 -21.86 -1.09 13.30
C PRO A 29 -22.05 -0.58 11.86
N PRO A 30 -22.40 0.70 11.67
CA PRO A 30 -22.29 1.34 10.37
C PRO A 30 -20.82 1.41 9.96
N ILE A 31 -20.55 1.26 8.67
CA ILE A 31 -19.19 1.34 8.10
C ILE A 31 -19.12 2.45 7.05
N ASN A 32 -17.93 3.01 6.84
CA ASN A 32 -17.62 4.06 5.89
C ASN A 32 -16.59 3.53 4.90
N MET A 33 -17.02 3.28 3.67
CA MET A 33 -16.16 2.76 2.60
C MET A 33 -16.50 3.45 1.28
N GLU A 34 -15.66 3.30 0.26
CA GLU A 34 -16.02 3.81 -1.06
C GLU A 34 -17.25 3.09 -1.65
N CYS A 35 -18.12 3.83 -2.33
CA CYS A 35 -19.19 3.26 -3.12
C CYS A 35 -18.84 3.36 -4.60
N ARG A 36 -18.76 2.22 -5.31
CA ARG A 36 -18.43 2.18 -6.75
C ARG A 36 -19.47 2.92 -7.61
N ASN A 37 -20.71 3.05 -7.14
CA ASN A 37 -21.76 3.80 -7.84
C ASN A 37 -21.71 5.31 -7.53
N CYS A 38 -21.37 5.72 -6.30
CA CYS A 38 -21.28 7.14 -5.92
C CYS A 38 -19.91 7.77 -6.23
N GLY A 39 -18.87 6.96 -6.47
CA GLY A 39 -17.50 7.43 -6.68
C GLY A 39 -16.90 8.18 -5.48
N SER A 40 -17.36 7.88 -4.27
CA SER A 40 -16.95 8.58 -3.04
C SER A 40 -17.12 7.68 -1.81
N THR A 41 -16.50 8.06 -0.69
CA THR A 41 -16.73 7.40 0.61
C THR A 41 -18.15 7.67 1.08
N GLN A 42 -18.88 6.60 1.40
CA GLN A 42 -20.27 6.63 1.84
C GLN A 42 -20.44 5.80 3.10
N THR A 43 -21.49 6.09 3.87
CA THR A 43 -21.93 5.23 4.97
C THR A 43 -22.73 4.05 4.44
N PHE A 44 -22.45 2.86 4.97
CA PHE A 44 -23.17 1.64 4.69
C PHE A 44 -23.74 1.07 5.99
N ASN A 45 -24.98 0.59 5.94
CA ASN A 45 -25.62 -0.13 7.04
C ASN A 45 -25.88 -1.56 6.64
N MET A 46 -25.78 -2.48 7.61
CA MET A 46 -26.14 -3.88 7.42
C MET A 46 -27.66 -3.99 7.22
N ILE A 47 -28.08 -4.68 6.16
CA ILE A 47 -29.49 -4.85 5.79
C ILE A 47 -30.02 -6.26 6.05
N ASN A 48 -29.14 -7.18 6.44
CA ASN A 48 -29.51 -8.55 6.78
C ASN A 48 -29.25 -8.85 8.26
N GLU A 49 -29.50 -10.10 8.66
CA GLU A 49 -29.31 -10.58 10.02
C GLU A 49 -28.11 -11.53 10.10
N TYR A 50 -27.45 -11.57 11.26
CA TYR A 50 -26.37 -12.52 11.48
C TYR A 50 -26.88 -13.98 11.44
N TYR A 51 -28.14 -14.18 11.84
CA TYR A 51 -28.82 -15.47 11.83
C TYR A 51 -29.57 -15.77 10.52
N ASP A 52 -29.23 -15.09 9.41
CA ASP A 52 -29.86 -15.30 8.08
C ASP A 52 -29.94 -16.77 7.63
N PHE A 53 -29.02 -17.62 8.10
CA PHE A 53 -28.97 -19.05 7.79
C PHE A 53 -29.70 -19.94 8.83
N HIS A 54 -30.35 -19.33 9.82
CA HIS A 54 -31.11 -20.00 10.85
C HIS A 54 -32.60 -19.64 10.78
N GLN A 55 -33.45 -20.54 11.29
CA GLN A 55 -34.90 -20.33 11.34
C GLN A 55 -35.36 -19.56 12.59
N TYR A 56 -34.45 -19.18 13.48
CA TYR A 56 -34.74 -18.56 14.76
C TYR A 56 -33.68 -17.51 15.14
N LEU A 57 -34.11 -16.51 15.91
CA LEU A 57 -33.33 -15.29 16.21
C LEU A 57 -32.12 -15.58 17.10
N ASN A 58 -32.27 -16.44 18.10
CA ASN A 58 -31.30 -16.69 19.17
C ASN A 58 -30.35 -17.87 18.87
N ALA A 59 -29.96 -18.02 17.61
CA ALA A 59 -28.92 -18.95 17.19
C ALA A 59 -27.61 -18.71 17.97
N GLY A 60 -26.94 -19.79 18.34
CA GLY A 60 -25.64 -19.72 19.01
C GLY A 60 -24.59 -19.15 18.07
N SER A 61 -23.59 -18.45 18.62
CA SER A 61 -22.53 -17.83 17.81
C SER A 61 -21.28 -18.69 17.65
N ALA A 62 -21.13 -19.75 18.45
CA ALA A 62 -19.93 -20.59 18.47
C ALA A 62 -19.78 -21.40 17.19
N ASP A 63 -18.57 -21.38 16.60
CA ASP A 63 -18.21 -22.08 15.35
C ASP A 63 -19.04 -21.70 14.10
N GLU A 64 -19.69 -20.54 14.15
CA GLU A 64 -20.61 -20.11 13.10
C GLU A 64 -19.95 -19.42 11.91
N LYS A 65 -20.62 -19.51 10.75
CA LYS A 65 -20.27 -18.77 9.54
C LYS A 65 -21.42 -17.83 9.20
N VAL A 66 -21.18 -16.53 9.35
CA VAL A 66 -22.21 -15.51 9.16
C VAL A 66 -21.93 -14.67 7.92
N ARG A 67 -23.00 -14.30 7.23
CA ARG A 67 -22.97 -13.38 6.08
C ARG A 67 -23.41 -12.00 6.52
N LEU A 68 -22.66 -10.97 6.17
CA LEU A 68 -23.00 -9.58 6.43
C LEU A 68 -23.18 -8.87 5.09
N VAL A 69 -24.35 -8.29 4.86
CA VAL A 69 -24.69 -7.54 3.65
C VAL A 69 -24.94 -6.09 4.03
N TYR A 70 -24.07 -5.22 3.53
CA TYR A 70 -24.06 -3.79 3.79
C TYR A 70 -24.53 -3.02 2.56
N GLN A 71 -25.49 -2.11 2.73
CA GLN A 71 -26.03 -1.29 1.64
C GLN A 71 -25.63 0.17 1.81
N CYS A 72 -25.18 0.79 0.71
CA CYS A 72 -24.85 2.22 0.66
C CYS A 72 -26.10 3.05 0.99
N GLN A 73 -26.00 3.93 1.99
CA GLN A 73 -27.13 4.78 2.40
C GLN A 73 -27.46 5.88 1.39
N SER A 74 -26.48 6.30 0.58
CA SER A 74 -26.67 7.35 -0.43
C SER A 74 -27.40 6.83 -1.68
N CYS A 75 -26.80 5.90 -2.43
CA CYS A 75 -27.38 5.43 -3.70
C CYS A 75 -28.37 4.26 -3.55
N ARG A 76 -28.32 3.52 -2.43
CA ARG A 76 -29.12 2.30 -2.16
C ARG A 76 -29.00 1.17 -3.21
N SER A 77 -28.17 1.32 -4.23
CA SER A 77 -28.01 0.36 -5.33
C SER A 77 -26.76 -0.50 -5.20
N PHE A 78 -25.76 -0.05 -4.43
CA PHE A 78 -24.51 -0.76 -4.24
C PHE A 78 -24.46 -1.47 -2.89
N THR A 79 -24.06 -2.74 -2.91
CA THR A 79 -23.89 -3.56 -1.70
C THR A 79 -22.45 -4.02 -1.54
N ARG A 80 -22.03 -4.15 -0.28
CA ARG A 80 -20.80 -4.80 0.16
C ARG A 80 -21.16 -6.02 0.98
N GLN A 81 -20.39 -7.08 0.86
CA GLN A 81 -20.64 -8.35 1.51
C GLN A 81 -19.38 -8.84 2.22
N PHE A 82 -19.55 -9.36 3.43
CA PHE A 82 -18.51 -10.04 4.18
C PHE A 82 -18.99 -11.42 4.59
N GLN A 83 -18.09 -12.40 4.56
CA GLN A 83 -18.28 -13.73 5.12
C GLN A 83 -17.34 -13.84 6.31
N VAL A 84 -17.90 -14.02 7.51
CA VAL A 84 -17.15 -13.97 8.76
C VAL A 84 -17.30 -15.31 9.48
N TYR A 85 -16.17 -15.84 9.93
CA TYR A 85 -16.12 -16.98 10.83
C TYR A 85 -16.03 -16.50 12.28
N ILE A 86 -16.78 -17.15 13.16
CA ILE A 86 -16.75 -16.96 14.61
C ILE A 86 -16.14 -18.21 15.25
N SER A 87 -15.12 -18.03 16.08
CA SER A 87 -14.45 -19.11 16.80
C SER A 87 -15.40 -19.91 17.73
N PRO A 88 -15.08 -21.18 18.05
CA PRO A 88 -15.86 -21.96 19.01
C PRO A 88 -15.83 -21.36 20.42
N ASP A 89 -14.70 -20.79 20.82
CA ASP A 89 -14.47 -20.19 22.14
C ASP A 89 -14.94 -18.73 22.25
N LEU A 90 -15.50 -18.18 21.16
CA LEU A 90 -16.01 -16.81 21.09
C LEU A 90 -14.96 -15.73 21.40
N ASP A 91 -13.68 -16.02 21.15
CA ASP A 91 -12.53 -15.19 21.50
C ASP A 91 -11.87 -14.53 20.27
N PHE A 92 -12.17 -14.99 19.07
CA PHE A 92 -11.80 -14.32 17.83
C PHE A 92 -12.82 -14.49 16.68
N VAL A 93 -12.69 -13.60 15.70
CA VAL A 93 -13.36 -13.67 14.40
C VAL A 93 -12.37 -13.41 13.26
N TYR A 94 -12.65 -13.88 12.05
CA TYR A 94 -11.95 -13.43 10.84
C TYR A 94 -12.86 -13.46 9.61
N LYS A 95 -12.53 -12.63 8.61
CA LYS A 95 -13.21 -12.64 7.30
C LYS A 95 -12.64 -13.76 6.44
N PHE A 96 -13.45 -14.64 5.86
CA PHE A 96 -13.00 -15.62 4.86
C PHE A 96 -13.51 -15.32 3.45
N GLY A 97 -14.34 -14.29 3.31
CA GLY A 97 -14.79 -13.79 2.02
C GLY A 97 -15.20 -12.32 2.13
N GLN A 98 -14.97 -11.57 1.05
CA GLN A 98 -15.38 -10.17 0.95
C GLN A 98 -15.68 -9.80 -0.50
N TYR A 99 -16.77 -9.07 -0.73
CA TYR A 99 -17.09 -8.45 -2.01
C TYR A 99 -17.54 -6.99 -1.81
N PRO A 100 -17.07 -6.02 -2.60
CA PRO A 100 -15.92 -6.13 -3.49
C PRO A 100 -14.64 -6.57 -2.80
N GLU A 101 -13.70 -7.02 -3.60
CA GLU A 101 -12.37 -7.42 -3.18
C GLU A 101 -11.72 -6.37 -2.26
N TRP A 102 -10.94 -6.87 -1.31
CA TRP A 102 -10.16 -6.04 -0.40
C TRP A 102 -9.14 -5.24 -1.22
N GLU A 103 -9.28 -3.91 -1.23
CA GLU A 103 -8.34 -3.01 -1.90
C GLU A 103 -7.59 -2.22 -0.81
N ILE A 104 -6.28 -2.42 -0.73
CA ILE A 104 -5.45 -1.62 0.15
C ILE A 104 -5.29 -0.25 -0.48
N LYS A 105 -5.65 0.78 0.29
CA LYS A 105 -5.48 2.17 -0.12
C LYS A 105 -3.99 2.45 -0.25
N MET A 106 -3.58 2.75 -1.48
CA MET A 106 -2.24 3.26 -1.77
C MET A 106 -2.25 4.78 -1.63
N ASP A 107 -1.13 5.36 -1.20
CA ASP A 107 -0.97 6.81 -1.22
C ASP A 107 -1.19 7.36 -2.64
N LYS A 108 -1.90 8.48 -2.77
CA LYS A 108 -2.29 9.02 -4.08
C LYS A 108 -1.10 9.50 -4.90
N ASN A 109 -0.07 10.03 -4.26
CA ASN A 109 1.15 10.49 -4.95
C ASN A 109 1.96 9.29 -5.42
N LEU A 110 2.04 8.25 -4.59
CA LEU A 110 2.65 6.97 -4.93
C LEU A 110 1.91 6.32 -6.11
N GLU A 111 0.57 6.28 -6.07
CA GLU A 111 -0.24 5.74 -7.16
C GLU A 111 0.01 6.46 -8.49
N LYS A 112 -0.01 7.79 -8.45
CA LYS A 112 0.20 8.63 -9.63
C LYS A 112 1.58 8.41 -10.23
N THR A 113 2.60 8.24 -9.39
CA THR A 113 3.99 8.07 -9.82
C THR A 113 4.25 6.67 -10.36
N LEU A 114 3.69 5.64 -9.72
CA LEU A 114 3.79 4.27 -10.21
C LEU A 114 3.01 4.07 -11.53
N GLY A 115 1.97 4.87 -11.78
CA GLY A 115 1.23 4.87 -13.04
C GLY A 115 0.75 3.47 -13.43
N LYS A 116 1.31 2.90 -14.52
CA LYS A 116 0.97 1.54 -14.97
C LYS A 116 1.36 0.44 -13.97
N HIS A 117 2.37 0.68 -13.12
CA HIS A 117 2.89 -0.26 -12.12
C HIS A 117 2.05 -0.29 -10.83
N ALA A 118 1.14 0.68 -10.65
CA ALA A 118 0.25 0.78 -9.48
C ALA A 118 -0.55 -0.49 -9.22
N LYS A 119 -0.96 -1.21 -10.28
CA LYS A 119 -1.69 -2.48 -10.14
C LYS A 119 -0.81 -3.58 -9.56
N THR A 120 0.45 -3.67 -9.97
CA THR A 120 1.42 -4.64 -9.44
C THR A 120 1.73 -4.32 -7.97
N PHE A 121 1.90 -3.05 -7.62
CA PHE A 121 2.15 -2.62 -6.24
C PHE A 121 1.01 -2.98 -5.29
N ARG A 122 -0.24 -2.79 -5.74
CA ARG A 122 -1.41 -3.26 -4.99
C ARG A 122 -1.41 -4.76 -4.75
N LYS A 123 -0.95 -5.58 -5.70
CA LYS A 123 -0.83 -7.03 -5.47
C LYS A 123 0.19 -7.34 -4.39
N GLY A 124 1.32 -6.63 -4.36
CA GLY A 124 2.31 -6.71 -3.29
C GLY A 124 1.69 -6.39 -1.93
N LEU A 125 0.98 -5.26 -1.83
CA LEU A 125 0.25 -4.87 -0.62
C LEU A 125 -0.74 -5.96 -0.18
N VAL A 126 -1.51 -6.52 -1.12
CA VAL A 126 -2.49 -7.56 -0.82
C VAL A 126 -1.79 -8.79 -0.26
N CYS A 127 -0.73 -9.29 -0.92
CA CYS A 127 0.06 -10.40 -0.41
C CYS A 127 0.61 -10.12 0.99
N GLU A 128 1.18 -8.93 1.22
CA GLU A 128 1.70 -8.52 2.52
C GLU A 128 0.60 -8.56 3.59
N SER A 129 -0.57 -7.98 3.30
CA SER A 129 -1.70 -7.94 4.25
C SER A 129 -2.30 -9.30 4.60
N GLN A 130 -2.06 -10.31 3.76
CA GLN A 130 -2.56 -11.67 3.92
C GLN A 130 -1.49 -12.60 4.50
N GLY A 131 -0.30 -12.07 4.79
CA GLY A 131 0.83 -12.86 5.28
C GLY A 131 1.40 -13.80 4.23
N TYR A 132 1.34 -13.44 2.94
CA TYR A 132 2.01 -14.16 1.85
C TYR A 132 3.32 -13.46 1.52
N GLY A 133 4.35 -13.70 2.31
CA GLY A 133 5.63 -12.99 2.24
C GLY A 133 6.36 -13.19 0.92
N ILE A 134 6.47 -14.42 0.43
CA ILE A 134 7.14 -14.72 -0.85
C ILE A 134 6.45 -13.97 -2.00
N GLY A 135 5.10 -13.94 -1.98
CA GLY A 135 4.31 -13.23 -2.97
C GLY A 135 4.50 -11.71 -2.91
N ALA A 136 4.49 -11.15 -1.69
CA ALA A 136 4.70 -9.72 -1.47
C ALA A 136 6.08 -9.28 -1.95
N PHE A 137 7.12 -10.01 -1.54
CA PHE A 137 8.50 -9.78 -1.94
C PHE A 137 8.66 -9.82 -3.47
N ALA A 138 8.14 -10.86 -4.13
CA ALA A 138 8.23 -11.01 -5.58
C ALA A 138 7.57 -9.82 -6.32
N TYR A 139 6.43 -9.33 -5.83
CA TYR A 139 5.79 -8.15 -6.41
C TYR A 139 6.61 -6.88 -6.21
N TYR A 140 7.12 -6.61 -5.00
CA TYR A 140 7.94 -5.41 -4.74
C TYR A 140 9.27 -5.42 -5.47
N ARG A 141 9.94 -6.57 -5.54
CA ARG A 141 11.13 -6.77 -6.37
C ARG A 141 10.85 -6.41 -7.83
N ARG A 142 9.80 -7.00 -8.41
CA ARG A 142 9.42 -6.73 -9.80
C ARG A 142 9.15 -5.25 -10.05
N ILE A 143 8.47 -4.58 -9.12
CA ILE A 143 8.19 -3.14 -9.27
C ILE A 143 9.47 -2.33 -9.20
N THR A 144 10.38 -2.66 -8.27
CA THR A 144 11.70 -2.04 -8.17
C THR A 144 12.44 -2.15 -9.51
N GLU A 145 12.49 -3.35 -10.09
CA GLU A 145 13.12 -3.61 -11.38
C GLU A 145 12.45 -2.83 -12.53
N GLU A 146 11.12 -2.71 -12.51
CA GLU A 146 10.36 -2.02 -13.55
C GLU A 146 10.47 -0.48 -13.48
N ILE A 147 10.64 0.10 -12.28
CA ILE A 147 10.68 1.57 -12.10
C ILE A 147 12.09 2.13 -11.93
N ILE A 148 13.12 1.30 -11.78
CA ILE A 148 14.46 1.76 -11.41
C ILE A 148 15.00 2.83 -12.37
N ASP A 149 14.79 2.68 -13.67
CA ASP A 149 15.26 3.65 -14.65
C ASP A 149 14.58 5.01 -14.48
N GLU A 150 13.26 5.03 -14.29
CA GLU A 150 12.49 6.26 -14.07
C GLU A 150 12.88 6.94 -12.76
N LEU A 151 13.15 6.13 -11.73
CA LEU A 151 13.61 6.59 -10.42
C LEU A 151 14.99 7.25 -10.52
N LEU A 152 15.98 6.56 -11.11
CA LEU A 152 17.35 7.07 -11.25
C LEU A 152 17.43 8.32 -12.12
N ASN A 153 16.65 8.38 -13.20
CA ASN A 153 16.50 9.60 -13.99
C ASN A 153 15.92 10.75 -13.16
N SER A 154 14.92 10.47 -12.33
CA SER A 154 14.28 11.50 -11.50
C SER A 154 15.19 12.06 -10.41
N ILE A 155 16.13 11.25 -9.91
CA ILE A 155 17.13 11.67 -8.93
C ILE A 155 18.17 12.62 -9.54
N SER A 156 18.45 12.52 -10.84
CA SER A 156 19.41 13.39 -11.56
C SER A 156 19.11 14.89 -11.38
N ASP A 157 17.83 15.25 -11.26
CA ASP A 157 17.37 16.63 -11.04
C ASP A 157 17.64 17.14 -9.61
N LEU A 158 17.94 16.23 -8.68
CA LEU A 158 18.14 16.51 -7.25
C LEU A 158 19.63 16.50 -6.84
N ILE A 159 20.51 16.12 -7.77
CA ILE A 159 21.95 16.11 -7.55
C ILE A 159 22.48 17.54 -7.56
N GLU A 160 23.34 17.85 -6.61
CA GLU A 160 24.04 19.13 -6.53
C GLU A 160 24.86 19.39 -7.80
N THR A 161 24.94 20.66 -8.23
CA THR A 161 25.57 21.04 -9.51
C THR A 161 27.01 20.55 -9.66
N GLU A 162 27.73 20.43 -8.55
CA GLU A 162 29.13 19.98 -8.51
C GLU A 162 29.26 18.49 -8.83
N HIS A 163 28.29 17.67 -8.44
CA HIS A 163 28.27 16.22 -8.63
C HIS A 163 27.43 15.77 -9.84
N GLN A 164 26.80 16.71 -10.54
CA GLN A 164 25.85 16.39 -11.61
C GLN A 164 26.52 15.71 -12.82
N ALA A 165 27.76 16.08 -13.15
CA ALA A 165 28.49 15.46 -14.26
C ALA A 165 28.83 13.99 -13.97
N GLU A 166 29.29 13.71 -12.74
CA GLU A 166 29.60 12.37 -12.26
C GLU A 166 28.35 11.48 -12.24
N TYR A 167 27.25 11.98 -11.66
CA TYR A 167 25.98 11.24 -11.63
C TYR A 167 25.44 10.95 -13.03
N LYS A 168 25.50 11.92 -13.96
CA LYS A 168 25.05 11.71 -15.35
C LYS A 168 25.89 10.66 -16.07
N ALA A 169 27.20 10.64 -15.85
CA ALA A 169 28.07 9.62 -16.42
C ALA A 169 27.69 8.21 -15.90
N ALA A 170 27.51 8.07 -14.59
CA ALA A 170 27.05 6.82 -13.99
C ALA A 170 25.66 6.39 -14.51
N LEU A 171 24.74 7.35 -14.65
CA LEU A 171 23.39 7.13 -15.18
C LEU A 171 23.38 6.68 -16.65
N GLU A 172 24.29 7.14 -17.50
CA GLU A 172 24.42 6.60 -18.85
C GLU A 172 24.93 5.15 -18.84
N GLU A 173 25.77 4.81 -17.87
CA GLU A 173 26.32 3.47 -17.72
C GLU A 173 25.27 2.46 -17.26
N THR A 174 24.31 2.88 -16.43
CA THR A 174 23.18 2.01 -16.04
C THR A 174 22.34 1.56 -17.25
N LYS A 175 22.29 2.36 -18.33
CA LYS A 175 21.53 2.00 -19.54
C LYS A 175 22.17 0.86 -20.34
N LYS A 176 23.44 0.53 -20.07
CA LYS A 176 24.16 -0.57 -20.75
C LYS A 176 23.77 -1.95 -20.20
N THR A 177 23.16 -2.00 -19.03
CA THR A 177 22.66 -3.24 -18.43
C THR A 177 21.14 -3.22 -18.31
N ARG A 178 20.54 -4.41 -18.26
CA ARG A 178 19.11 -4.59 -17.95
C ARG A 178 18.88 -5.04 -16.51
N VAL A 179 19.94 -5.40 -15.79
CA VAL A 179 19.87 -5.95 -14.43
C VAL A 179 19.75 -4.79 -13.44
N ALA A 180 18.61 -4.66 -12.76
CA ALA A 180 18.36 -3.56 -11.84
C ALA A 180 19.39 -3.46 -10.71
N GLN A 181 19.86 -4.60 -10.20
CA GLN A 181 20.92 -4.67 -9.21
C GLN A 181 22.20 -3.98 -9.70
N GLU A 182 22.71 -4.32 -10.88
CA GLU A 182 23.90 -3.67 -11.46
C GLU A 182 23.70 -2.16 -11.66
N LYS A 183 22.49 -1.75 -12.07
CA LYS A 183 22.15 -0.31 -12.20
C LYS A 183 22.26 0.41 -10.87
N ILE A 184 21.74 -0.19 -9.80
CA ILE A 184 21.78 0.38 -8.47
C ILE A 184 23.22 0.46 -7.97
N ASP A 185 24.03 -0.58 -8.21
CA ASP A 185 25.44 -0.61 -7.77
C ASP A 185 26.25 0.56 -8.33
N LEU A 186 26.01 0.93 -9.59
CA LEU A 186 26.68 2.04 -10.27
C LEU A 186 26.37 3.44 -9.69
N VAL A 187 25.24 3.60 -9.00
CA VAL A 187 24.72 4.93 -8.60
C VAL A 187 24.44 5.06 -7.10
N LYS A 188 24.41 3.95 -6.35
CA LYS A 188 24.07 3.95 -4.92
C LYS A 188 24.92 4.93 -4.12
N ASP A 189 26.19 5.11 -4.50
CA ASP A 189 27.15 5.96 -3.79
C ASP A 189 27.08 7.44 -4.20
N LEU A 190 26.26 7.77 -5.21
CA LEU A 190 26.07 9.12 -5.74
C LEU A 190 24.72 9.75 -5.36
N LEU A 191 23.96 9.15 -4.42
CA LEU A 191 22.69 9.72 -3.97
C LEU A 191 22.90 11.05 -3.23
N PRO A 192 22.01 12.04 -3.44
CA PRO A 192 22.04 13.30 -2.72
C PRO A 192 21.66 13.08 -1.24
N THR A 193 22.14 13.96 -0.37
CA THR A 193 21.92 13.89 1.09
C THR A 193 20.44 13.84 1.47
N ILE A 194 19.58 14.53 0.71
CA ILE A 194 18.12 14.52 0.90
C ILE A 194 17.48 13.12 0.75
N LEU A 195 18.13 12.21 0.01
CA LEU A 195 17.71 10.81 -0.14
C LEU A 195 18.48 9.85 0.78
N ARG A 196 19.35 10.37 1.66
CA ARG A 196 20.13 9.61 2.64
C ARG A 196 19.84 10.04 4.07
N PRO A 197 18.62 9.79 4.59
CA PRO A 197 18.28 10.16 5.96
C PRO A 197 19.25 9.46 6.93
N SER A 198 19.83 10.24 7.84
CA SER A 198 20.84 9.77 8.81
C SER A 198 22.06 9.09 8.17
N GLY A 199 22.39 9.41 6.91
CA GLY A 199 23.51 8.82 6.18
C GLY A 199 23.26 7.40 5.65
N MET A 200 22.06 6.83 5.86
CA MET A 200 21.71 5.52 5.30
C MET A 200 21.50 5.61 3.79
N ASN A 201 21.95 4.58 3.06
CA ASN A 201 21.84 4.50 1.60
C ASN A 201 20.67 3.57 1.21
N PRO A 202 19.49 4.11 0.86
CA PRO A 202 18.32 3.27 0.61
C PRO A 202 18.46 2.43 -0.66
N LEU A 203 19.17 2.95 -1.68
CA LEU A 203 19.50 2.19 -2.87
C LEU A 203 20.45 1.02 -2.55
N GLY A 204 21.41 1.21 -1.65
CA GLY A 204 22.28 0.14 -1.18
C GLY A 204 21.51 -1.02 -0.54
N VAL A 205 20.48 -0.71 0.25
CA VAL A 205 19.59 -1.73 0.85
C VAL A 205 18.75 -2.40 -0.22
N LEU A 206 18.14 -1.66 -1.15
CA LEU A 206 17.41 -2.29 -2.27
C LEU A 206 18.33 -3.20 -3.09
N HIS A 207 19.60 -2.83 -3.29
CA HIS A 207 20.56 -3.68 -3.96
C HIS A 207 20.77 -5.00 -3.23
N SER A 208 21.02 -4.98 -1.91
CA SER A 208 21.21 -6.22 -1.15
C SER A 208 19.99 -7.13 -1.23
N GLU A 209 18.80 -6.57 -1.02
CA GLU A 209 17.53 -7.31 -1.08
C GLU A 209 17.25 -7.91 -2.48
N LEU A 210 17.60 -7.20 -3.57
CA LEU A 210 17.44 -7.73 -4.93
C LEU A 210 18.45 -8.82 -5.28
N SER A 211 19.62 -8.77 -4.65
CA SER A 211 20.74 -9.72 -4.85
C SER A 211 20.48 -11.05 -4.16
N GLU A 212 19.89 -10.98 -2.97
CA GLU A 212 19.50 -12.15 -2.20
C GLU A 212 18.30 -12.82 -2.88
N GLY A 213 18.46 -14.09 -3.26
CA GLY A 213 17.38 -14.86 -3.86
C GLY A 213 16.39 -15.34 -2.79
N LEU A 214 15.16 -15.62 -3.18
CA LEU A 214 14.12 -16.24 -2.35
C LEU A 214 14.46 -17.68 -1.85
N HIS A 215 15.71 -18.13 -2.04
CA HIS A 215 16.05 -19.55 -2.10
C HIS A 215 16.24 -20.24 -0.74
N ALA A 216 16.21 -19.50 0.37
CA ALA A 216 16.40 -20.07 1.71
C ALA A 216 15.53 -19.44 2.82
N ASP A 217 14.68 -18.48 2.49
CA ASP A 217 13.93 -17.71 3.49
C ASP A 217 12.55 -18.31 3.77
N SER A 218 12.13 -18.28 5.03
CA SER A 218 10.75 -18.59 5.40
C SER A 218 9.80 -17.55 4.82
N ASP A 219 8.51 -17.90 4.70
CA ASP A 219 7.51 -16.94 4.22
C ASP A 219 7.43 -15.73 5.16
N GLU A 220 7.60 -15.94 6.47
CA GLU A 220 7.69 -14.88 7.48
C GLU A 220 8.88 -13.94 7.24
N SER A 221 10.07 -14.48 6.95
CA SER A 221 11.25 -13.67 6.62
C SER A 221 11.03 -12.87 5.33
N CYS A 222 10.44 -13.50 4.31
CA CYS A 222 10.07 -12.82 3.07
C CYS A 222 9.06 -11.70 3.30
N LEU A 223 8.15 -11.87 4.27
CA LEU A 223 7.15 -10.86 4.63
C LEU A 223 7.81 -9.64 5.28
N GLU A 224 8.74 -9.85 6.20
CA GLU A 224 9.53 -8.78 6.82
C GLU A 224 10.33 -8.00 5.76
N ASN A 225 11.08 -8.71 4.91
CA ASN A 225 11.86 -8.10 3.83
C ASN A 225 10.97 -7.35 2.83
N ALA A 226 9.82 -7.92 2.45
CA ALA A 226 8.84 -7.25 1.59
C ALA A 226 8.37 -5.92 2.19
N SER A 227 8.11 -5.87 3.50
CA SER A 227 7.70 -4.65 4.19
C SER A 227 8.81 -3.59 4.13
N HIS A 228 10.06 -3.97 4.38
CA HIS A 228 11.21 -3.07 4.30
C HIS A 228 11.40 -2.50 2.89
N ILE A 229 11.34 -3.34 1.84
CA ILE A 229 11.45 -2.90 0.45
C ILE A 229 10.35 -1.89 0.12
N LYS A 230 9.10 -2.20 0.48
CA LYS A 230 7.95 -1.31 0.27
C LYS A 230 8.16 0.06 0.93
N ASP A 231 8.63 0.09 2.17
CA ASP A 231 8.84 1.33 2.92
C ASP A 231 9.95 2.17 2.29
N ILE A 232 11.06 1.55 1.89
CA ILE A 232 12.17 2.22 1.21
C ILE A 232 11.72 2.79 -0.15
N LEU A 233 11.01 2.01 -0.96
CA LEU A 233 10.47 2.47 -2.24
C LEU A 233 9.52 3.65 -2.05
N THR A 234 8.62 3.54 -1.07
CA THR A 234 7.65 4.59 -0.74
C THR A 234 8.36 5.87 -0.31
N PHE A 235 9.38 5.76 0.54
CA PHE A 235 10.21 6.89 0.95
C PHE A 235 10.88 7.56 -0.25
N LEU A 236 11.62 6.81 -1.08
CA LEU A 236 12.35 7.36 -2.22
C LEU A 236 11.41 8.10 -3.18
N ILE A 237 10.30 7.47 -3.55
CA ILE A 237 9.31 8.05 -4.46
C ILE A 237 8.74 9.34 -3.87
N ASN A 238 8.29 9.32 -2.63
CA ASN A 238 7.69 10.49 -1.99
C ASN A 238 8.69 11.64 -1.84
N GLN A 239 9.93 11.34 -1.46
CA GLN A 239 10.97 12.35 -1.27
C GLN A 239 11.35 13.03 -2.59
N ILE A 240 11.42 12.27 -3.68
CA ILE A 240 11.66 12.82 -5.02
C ILE A 240 10.52 13.76 -5.45
N ILE A 241 9.26 13.34 -5.28
CA ILE A 241 8.09 14.15 -5.64
C ILE A 241 8.09 15.45 -4.83
N GLN A 242 8.22 15.36 -3.50
CA GLN A 242 8.20 16.51 -2.62
C GLN A 242 9.31 17.51 -2.98
N SER A 243 10.53 17.02 -3.25
CA SER A 243 11.65 17.89 -3.62
C SER A 243 11.43 18.60 -4.96
N LYS A 244 10.90 17.89 -5.97
CA LYS A 244 10.55 18.51 -7.27
C LYS A 244 9.45 19.54 -7.15
N GLU A 245 8.40 19.25 -6.39
CA GLU A 245 7.28 20.17 -6.18
C GLU A 245 7.71 21.43 -5.42
N ALA A 246 8.48 21.28 -4.34
CA ALA A 246 9.04 22.40 -3.58
C ALA A 246 9.91 23.31 -4.47
N SER A 247 10.82 22.72 -5.26
CA SER A 247 11.70 23.46 -6.17
C SER A 247 10.92 24.23 -7.25
N LYS A 248 9.88 23.61 -7.81
CA LYS A 248 9.00 24.24 -8.81
C LYS A 248 8.18 25.38 -8.22
N GLN A 249 7.58 25.19 -7.04
CA GLN A 249 6.79 26.22 -6.36
C GLN A 249 7.65 27.43 -5.98
N PHE A 250 8.85 27.19 -5.45
CA PHE A 250 9.81 28.23 -5.11
C PHE A 250 10.22 29.04 -6.35
N THR A 251 10.64 28.36 -7.42
CA THR A 251 11.05 29.01 -8.68
C THR A 251 9.92 29.85 -9.29
N THR A 252 8.69 29.34 -9.25
CA THR A 252 7.51 30.06 -9.76
C THR A 252 7.25 31.33 -8.95
N SER A 253 7.31 31.23 -7.63
CA SER A 253 7.11 32.37 -6.72
C SER A 253 8.20 33.43 -6.91
N MET A 254 9.47 33.01 -7.03
CA MET A 254 10.60 33.89 -7.30
C MET A 254 10.48 34.63 -8.64
N LYS A 255 10.15 33.91 -9.72
CA LYS A 255 9.93 34.53 -11.04
C LYS A 255 8.82 35.57 -11.00
N SER A 256 7.69 35.26 -10.35
CA SER A 256 6.58 36.21 -10.20
C SER A 256 6.98 37.50 -9.47
N ILE A 257 7.80 37.40 -8.42
CA ILE A 257 8.29 38.58 -7.69
C ILE A 257 9.26 39.39 -8.56
N LEU A 258 10.19 38.74 -9.27
CA LEU A 258 11.16 39.41 -10.14
C LEU A 258 10.47 40.14 -11.30
N GLU A 259 9.47 39.53 -11.93
CA GLU A 259 8.66 40.15 -12.99
C GLU A 259 7.85 41.35 -12.50
N LYS A 260 7.34 41.31 -11.26
CA LYS A 260 6.67 42.46 -10.64
C LYS A 260 7.64 43.61 -10.35
N LYS A 261 8.89 43.29 -10.00
CA LYS A 261 9.94 44.30 -9.77
C LYS A 261 10.43 44.93 -11.07
N SER A 262 10.49 44.20 -12.18
CA SER A 262 10.96 44.74 -13.47
C SER A 262 9.91 45.59 -14.20
N LYS A 263 8.64 45.49 -13.82
CA LYS A 263 7.53 46.32 -14.35
C LYS A 263 7.27 47.60 -13.55
N LYS A 264 8.05 47.85 -12.48
CA LYS A 264 8.08 49.11 -11.73
C LYS A 264 9.30 49.91 -12.14
#